data_AF-A0A151EZ85-F1
#
_entry.id   AF-A0A151EZ85-F1
#
_cell.length_a   1.000
_cell.length_b   1.000
_cell.length_c   1.000
_cell.angle_alpha   90.00
_cell.angle_beta   90.00
_cell.angle_gamma   90.00
#
_symmetry.space_group_name_H-M   'P 1'
#
loop_
_entity.id
_entity.type
_entity.pdbx_description
1 polymer ?
#
loop_
_entity_poly.entity_id
_entity_poly.type
_entity_poly.pdbx_seq_one_letter_code
_entity_poly.pdbx_strand_id
1 'polypeptide(L)'
;MKPDVPPNMIKLQKNKDMPNTYDVEMDHIPHVIEYDSLECHIVFYPYSREIQGENITFSPFEEYVHDILSHQRSAYVQISSEFNKIFGLFLGFIIFLIFYLFKPEDLFSVGSIVSVLGAYIIGKEVWEDIERMLVNSTKRWKIRYQEPYYSYQLEKHTTLTHYSYLAKERRYGSPHLLPEKIDFIQQSNSQTVRMCFDLKDLSSFEGPAHVLSIGIDAHLLKELETEGFLFGVKLSFNRRFLWFVRCFELFQSIDKDSKGCLGEEGKWNDGAVFYRKTIIAGRVKYYKEKGILSQKSIIEWSQN
;
A
#
# COMPACT_ATOMS: atom_id res chain seq x y z
N MET A 1 -8.95 -16.54 13.96
CA MET A 1 -8.99 -15.33 14.79
C MET A 1 -10.06 -14.41 14.24
N LYS A 2 -11.02 -14.00 15.07
CA LYS A 2 -11.64 -12.68 14.93
C LYS A 2 -10.76 -11.79 15.81
N PRO A 3 -9.92 -10.91 15.25
CA PRO A 3 -9.15 -10.00 16.07
C PRO A 3 -10.12 -9.14 16.88
N ASP A 4 -9.79 -8.93 18.15
CA ASP A 4 -10.42 -7.88 18.93
C ASP A 4 -9.78 -6.56 18.50
N VAL A 5 -10.24 -6.04 17.36
CA VAL A 5 -9.68 -4.83 16.77
C VAL A 5 -10.14 -3.65 17.62
N PRO A 6 -9.22 -2.82 18.13
CA PRO A 6 -9.59 -1.64 18.88
C PRO A 6 -10.47 -0.73 18.01
N PRO A 7 -11.53 -0.13 18.58
CA PRO A 7 -12.32 0.85 17.85
C PRO A 7 -11.48 2.09 17.52
N ASN A 8 -11.86 2.82 16.47
CA ASN A 8 -11.31 4.14 16.14
C ASN A 8 -9.77 4.18 15.99
N MET A 9 -9.19 3.09 15.47
CA MET A 9 -7.75 2.99 15.29
C MET A 9 -7.16 4.04 14.36
N ILE A 10 -7.94 4.60 13.42
CA ILE A 10 -7.53 5.73 12.58
C ILE A 10 -8.35 6.95 12.97
N LYS A 11 -7.68 8.07 13.21
CA LYS A 11 -8.31 9.35 13.49
C LYS A 11 -8.00 10.33 12.36
N LEU A 12 -9.03 10.91 11.78
CA LEU A 12 -8.93 12.01 10.82
C LEU A 12 -9.33 13.29 11.55
N GLN A 13 -8.49 14.32 11.51
CA GLN A 13 -8.74 15.59 12.19
C GLN A 13 -8.30 16.77 11.31
N LYS A 14 -9.13 17.82 11.27
CA LYS A 14 -8.72 19.08 10.63
C LYS A 14 -7.66 19.78 11.48
N ASN A 15 -6.52 20.12 10.87
CA ASN A 15 -5.44 20.81 11.56
C ASN A 15 -5.88 22.24 11.92
N LYS A 16 -5.62 22.66 13.16
CA LYS A 16 -6.05 23.98 13.67
C LYS A 16 -5.18 25.11 13.16
N ASP A 17 -3.89 24.86 12.99
CA ASP A 17 -2.89 25.84 12.57
C ASP A 17 -2.79 25.93 11.04
N MET A 18 -3.15 24.85 10.34
CA MET A 18 -3.20 24.75 8.88
C MET A 18 -4.60 24.34 8.40
N PRO A 19 -5.53 25.30 8.20
CA PRO A 19 -6.93 25.00 7.93
C PRO A 19 -7.19 24.20 6.65
N ASN A 20 -6.25 24.18 5.71
CA ASN A 20 -6.32 23.43 4.47
C ASN A 20 -5.69 22.03 4.57
N THR A 21 -5.40 21.56 5.79
CA THR A 21 -4.75 20.28 6.05
C THR A 21 -5.61 19.43 6.99
N TYR A 22 -5.72 18.14 6.65
CA TYR A 22 -6.29 17.12 7.52
C TYR A 22 -5.19 16.14 7.96
N ASP A 23 -4.99 16.01 9.27
CA ASP A 23 -4.05 15.05 9.83
C ASP A 23 -4.72 13.70 10.04
N VAL A 24 -3.97 12.65 9.73
CA VAL A 24 -4.34 11.26 9.98
C VAL A 24 -3.40 10.68 11.01
N GLU A 25 -3.98 10.22 12.11
CA GLU A 25 -3.28 9.57 13.21
C GLU A 25 -3.73 8.12 13.34
N MET A 26 -2.84 7.28 13.86
CA MET A 26 -3.12 5.90 14.22
C MET A 26 -2.98 5.75 15.73
N ASP A 27 -4.04 5.24 16.37
CA ASP A 27 -4.12 5.02 17.80
C ASP A 27 -4.10 3.52 18.13
N HIS A 28 -4.03 3.17 19.41
CA HIS A 28 -4.11 1.80 19.92
C HIS A 28 -3.06 0.84 19.34
N ILE A 29 -1.90 1.36 18.95
CA ILE A 29 -0.77 0.58 18.41
C ILE A 29 -0.34 -0.57 19.33
N PRO A 30 -0.28 -0.42 20.68
CA PRO A 30 0.01 -1.53 21.58
C PRO A 30 -0.92 -2.75 21.45
N HIS A 31 -2.16 -2.56 21.01
CA HIS A 31 -3.13 -3.65 20.88
C HIS A 31 -2.89 -4.53 19.65
N VAL A 32 -2.01 -4.11 18.73
CA VAL A 32 -1.78 -4.80 17.46
C VAL A 32 -0.38 -5.39 17.35
N ILE A 33 0.43 -5.30 18.41
CA ILE A 33 1.82 -5.83 18.45
C ILE A 33 1.90 -7.36 18.28
N GLU A 34 0.79 -8.09 18.44
CA GLU A 34 0.76 -9.55 18.22
C GLU A 34 0.88 -9.95 16.73
N TYR A 35 0.74 -8.98 15.83
CA TYR A 35 0.91 -9.16 14.38
C TYR A 35 2.35 -8.83 13.97
N ASP A 36 2.78 -9.31 12.82
CA ASP A 36 4.12 -9.03 12.29
C ASP A 36 4.17 -7.70 11.54
N SER A 37 3.09 -7.36 10.82
CA SER A 37 3.00 -6.08 10.11
C SER A 37 1.56 -5.56 10.06
N LEU A 38 1.43 -4.25 9.88
CA LEU A 38 0.16 -3.57 9.67
C LEU A 38 0.19 -2.81 8.34
N GLU A 39 -0.76 -3.11 7.45
CA GLU A 39 -0.98 -2.28 6.26
C GLU A 39 -2.06 -1.24 6.57
N CYS A 40 -1.83 0.01 6.21
CA CYS A 40 -2.81 1.09 6.26
C CYS A 40 -2.89 1.73 4.88
N HIS A 41 -4.08 1.68 4.26
CA HIS A 41 -4.33 2.43 3.03
C HIS A 41 -5.33 3.53 3.29
N ILE A 42 -5.01 4.69 2.76
CA ILE A 42 -5.84 5.87 2.84
C ILE A 42 -6.19 6.27 1.42
N VAL A 43 -7.48 6.47 1.18
CA VAL A 43 -8.04 6.95 -0.07
C VAL A 43 -8.78 8.24 0.23
N PHE A 44 -8.52 9.29 -0.55
CA PHE A 44 -9.25 10.56 -0.45
C PHE A 44 -9.84 10.89 -1.81
N TYR A 45 -11.16 11.11 -1.83
CA TYR A 45 -11.93 11.31 -3.04
C TYR A 45 -12.90 12.48 -2.84
N PRO A 46 -12.56 13.69 -3.30
CA PRO A 46 -13.48 14.82 -3.32
C PRO A 46 -14.70 14.56 -4.21
N TYR A 47 -15.86 15.09 -3.85
CA TYR A 47 -17.04 15.01 -4.71
C TYR A 47 -17.15 16.16 -5.71
N SER A 48 -16.54 17.30 -5.42
CA SER A 48 -16.45 18.38 -6.40
C SER A 48 -15.59 17.94 -7.59
N ARG A 49 -16.07 18.25 -8.80
CA ARG A 49 -15.33 18.02 -10.05
C ARG A 49 -14.23 19.04 -10.29
N GLU A 50 -14.24 20.14 -9.53
CA GLU A 50 -13.20 21.17 -9.59
C GLU A 50 -11.91 20.71 -8.90
N ILE A 51 -12.02 19.76 -7.97
CA ILE A 51 -10.88 19.25 -7.21
C ILE A 51 -10.36 17.98 -7.89
N GLN A 52 -9.17 18.07 -8.45
CA GLN A 52 -8.49 16.98 -9.10
C GLN A 52 -7.46 16.34 -8.16
N GLY A 53 -6.94 15.18 -8.57
CA GLY A 53 -5.89 14.48 -7.83
C GLY A 53 -4.66 15.35 -7.58
N GLU A 54 -4.32 16.28 -8.48
CA GLU A 54 -3.18 17.19 -8.31
C GLU A 54 -3.38 18.28 -7.25
N ASN A 55 -4.63 18.58 -6.88
CA ASN A 55 -4.96 19.58 -5.86
C ASN A 55 -4.95 19.01 -4.43
N ILE A 56 -4.69 17.71 -4.32
CA ILE A 56 -4.57 16.98 -3.07
C ILE A 56 -3.08 16.67 -2.91
N THR A 57 -2.55 16.86 -1.71
CA THR A 57 -1.18 16.47 -1.40
C THR A 57 -1.20 15.52 -0.22
N PHE A 58 -1.00 14.23 -0.49
CA PHE A 58 -0.68 13.28 0.58
C PHE A 58 0.77 13.48 1.00
N SER A 59 0.92 13.97 2.24
CA SER A 59 2.19 14.13 2.92
C SER A 59 2.28 13.11 4.07
N PRO A 60 2.45 11.80 3.78
CA PRO A 60 2.93 10.88 4.81
C PRO A 60 4.30 11.35 5.30
N PHE A 61 5.06 12.04 4.43
CA PHE A 61 6.26 12.79 4.75
C PHE A 61 6.28 14.07 3.90
N GLU A 62 6.21 15.24 4.55
CA GLU A 62 6.23 16.55 3.88
C GLU A 62 7.49 16.75 2.99
N GLU A 63 8.56 15.98 3.22
CA GLU A 63 9.85 16.14 2.55
C GLU A 63 10.05 15.16 1.37
N TYR A 64 9.44 13.97 1.34
CA TYR A 64 9.92 12.88 0.46
C TYR A 64 9.01 12.46 -0.68
N VAL A 65 7.73 12.83 -0.68
CA VAL A 65 6.85 12.52 -1.82
C VAL A 65 7.33 13.27 -3.05
N HIS A 66 7.69 14.55 -2.88
CA HIS A 66 8.32 15.33 -3.94
C HIS A 66 9.68 14.76 -4.36
N ASP A 67 10.52 14.29 -3.43
CA ASP A 67 11.83 13.71 -3.78
C ASP A 67 11.69 12.43 -4.61
N ILE A 68 10.76 11.55 -4.25
CA ILE A 68 10.47 10.33 -5.00
C ILE A 68 9.94 10.68 -6.40
N LEU A 69 8.98 11.60 -6.48
CA LEU A 69 8.36 12.02 -7.74
C LEU A 69 9.32 12.83 -8.63
N SER A 70 10.30 13.52 -8.05
CA SER A 70 11.32 14.32 -8.75
C SER A 70 12.63 13.57 -9.01
N HIS A 71 12.68 12.26 -8.73
CA HIS A 71 13.88 11.41 -8.86
C HIS A 71 15.10 11.89 -8.07
N GLN A 72 14.88 12.64 -6.97
CA GLN A 72 15.93 13.00 -6.03
C GLN A 72 16.22 11.85 -5.07
N ARG A 73 17.36 11.92 -4.37
CA ARG A 73 17.78 10.89 -3.41
C ARG A 73 16.85 10.91 -2.19
N SER A 74 15.94 9.94 -2.12
CA SER A 74 14.96 9.80 -1.04
C SER A 74 15.42 8.78 0.01
N ALA A 75 14.75 8.78 1.18
CA ALA A 75 14.82 7.68 2.16
C ALA A 75 14.28 6.35 1.60
N TYR A 76 13.52 6.42 0.51
CA TYR A 76 12.88 5.28 -0.13
C TYR A 76 13.54 4.94 -1.45
N VAL A 77 13.70 3.65 -1.71
CA VAL A 77 14.18 3.10 -2.98
C VAL A 77 13.09 2.33 -3.69
N GLN A 78 13.09 2.39 -5.01
CA GLN A 78 12.17 1.64 -5.84
C GLN A 78 12.45 0.14 -5.71
N ILE A 79 11.40 -0.65 -5.48
CA ILE A 79 11.49 -2.11 -5.42
C ILE A 79 11.63 -2.63 -6.86
N SER A 80 12.80 -3.17 -7.21
CA SER A 80 13.01 -3.79 -8.51
C SER A 80 12.34 -5.17 -8.59
N SER A 81 11.63 -5.45 -9.69
CA SER A 81 11.14 -6.81 -9.97
C SER A 81 12.29 -7.67 -10.46
N GLU A 82 12.91 -8.44 -9.57
CA GLU A 82 13.95 -9.41 -9.94
C GLU A 82 13.38 -10.66 -10.62
N PHE A 83 12.06 -10.88 -10.54
CA PHE A 83 11.42 -12.12 -11.03
C PHE A 83 11.48 -12.24 -12.55
N ASN A 84 11.31 -11.14 -13.28
CA ASN A 84 11.42 -11.11 -14.76
C ASN A 84 12.83 -11.55 -15.18
N LYS A 85 13.86 -11.12 -14.44
CA LYS A 85 15.25 -11.52 -14.70
C LYS A 85 15.46 -13.00 -14.42
N ILE A 86 14.91 -13.53 -13.32
CA ILE A 86 15.01 -14.95 -12.97
C ILE A 86 14.31 -15.82 -14.03
N PHE A 87 13.11 -15.43 -14.48
CA PHE A 87 12.38 -16.16 -15.51
C PHE A 87 13.14 -16.15 -16.84
N GLY A 88 13.66 -15.00 -17.26
CA GLY A 88 14.52 -14.93 -18.44
C GLY A 88 15.76 -15.82 -18.33
N LEU A 89 16.42 -15.83 -17.16
CA LEU A 89 17.59 -16.69 -16.92
C LEU A 89 17.22 -18.17 -17.01
N PHE A 90 16.08 -18.55 -16.43
CA PHE A 90 15.57 -19.92 -16.49
C PHE A 90 15.26 -20.34 -17.93
N LEU A 91 14.64 -19.48 -18.73
CA LEU A 91 14.38 -19.77 -20.15
C LEU A 91 15.69 -19.91 -20.93
N GLY A 92 16.64 -18.99 -20.71
CA GLY A 92 17.98 -19.08 -21.30
C GLY A 92 18.71 -20.37 -20.91
N PHE A 93 18.58 -20.80 -19.65
CA PHE A 93 19.14 -22.05 -19.15
C PHE A 93 18.50 -23.29 -19.79
N ILE A 94 17.18 -23.28 -20.02
CA ILE A 94 16.49 -24.35 -20.76
C ILE A 94 17.04 -24.45 -22.19
N ILE A 95 17.16 -23.32 -22.89
CA ILE A 95 17.69 -23.31 -24.26
C ILE A 95 19.15 -23.82 -24.28
N PHE A 96 19.96 -23.38 -23.32
CA PHE A 96 21.33 -23.87 -23.15
C PHE A 96 21.37 -25.40 -22.93
N LEU A 97 20.51 -25.93 -22.06
CA LEU A 97 20.38 -27.38 -21.83
C LEU A 97 19.98 -28.14 -23.10
N ILE A 98 19.10 -27.58 -23.93
CA ILE A 98 18.71 -28.18 -25.21
C ILE A 98 19.93 -28.27 -26.14
N PHE A 99 20.71 -27.19 -26.29
CA PHE A 99 21.95 -27.26 -27.07
C PHE A 99 22.95 -28.25 -26.47
N TYR A 100 23.13 -28.27 -25.15
CA TYR A 100 24.04 -29.18 -24.47
C TYR A 100 23.69 -30.66 -24.70
N LEU A 101 22.40 -31.01 -24.67
CA LEU A 101 21.93 -32.39 -24.82
C LEU A 101 21.84 -32.86 -26.26
N PHE A 102 21.42 -31.99 -27.18
CA PHE A 102 21.09 -32.39 -28.56
C PHE A 102 22.15 -31.97 -29.60
N LYS A 103 22.91 -30.90 -29.35
CA LYS A 103 23.93 -30.35 -30.26
C LYS A 103 25.09 -29.70 -29.50
N PRO A 104 25.88 -30.47 -28.73
CA PRO A 104 26.93 -29.91 -27.86
C PRO A 104 28.03 -29.18 -28.64
N GLU A 105 28.29 -29.61 -29.88
CA GLU A 105 29.26 -28.96 -30.79
C GLU A 105 28.87 -27.53 -31.19
N ASP A 106 27.58 -27.22 -31.24
CA ASP A 106 27.06 -25.89 -31.59
C ASP A 106 26.92 -24.97 -30.37
N LEU A 107 27.20 -25.45 -29.15
CA LEU A 107 26.95 -24.74 -27.89
C LEU A 107 27.69 -23.39 -27.78
N PHE A 108 28.86 -23.28 -28.41
CA PHE A 108 29.66 -22.06 -28.46
C PHE A 108 29.60 -21.35 -29.81
N SER A 109 28.69 -21.77 -30.69
CA SER A 109 28.43 -21.04 -31.94
C SER A 109 27.82 -19.67 -31.65
N VAL A 110 28.03 -18.72 -32.56
CA VAL A 110 27.38 -17.40 -32.45
C VAL A 110 25.85 -17.56 -32.41
N GLY A 111 25.29 -18.51 -33.16
CA GLY A 111 23.86 -18.77 -33.20
C GLY A 111 23.27 -19.23 -31.87
N SER A 112 23.95 -20.12 -31.15
CA SER A 112 23.48 -20.59 -29.84
C SER A 112 23.61 -19.52 -28.76
N ILE A 113 24.69 -18.74 -28.75
CA ILE A 113 24.87 -17.60 -27.84
C ILE A 113 23.75 -16.57 -28.06
N VAL A 114 23.48 -16.20 -29.32
CA VAL A 114 22.39 -15.28 -29.67
C VAL A 114 21.03 -15.86 -29.27
N SER A 115 20.82 -17.17 -29.42
CA SER A 115 19.57 -17.83 -29.03
C SER A 115 19.34 -17.81 -27.52
N VAL A 116 20.37 -18.07 -26.71
CA VAL A 116 20.28 -18.02 -25.24
C VAL A 116 20.03 -16.60 -24.76
N LEU A 117 20.75 -15.61 -25.32
CA LEU A 117 20.54 -14.20 -24.98
C LEU A 117 19.17 -13.70 -25.45
N GLY A 118 18.73 -14.09 -26.64
CA GLY A 118 17.41 -13.78 -27.17
C GLY A 118 16.30 -14.36 -26.30
N ALA A 119 16.43 -15.61 -25.85
CA ALA A 119 15.50 -16.23 -24.90
C ALA A 119 15.47 -15.49 -23.55
N TYR A 120 16.62 -15.03 -23.05
CA TYR A 120 16.65 -14.22 -21.84
C TYR A 120 15.88 -12.90 -21.99
N ILE A 121 16.09 -12.18 -23.10
CA ILE A 121 15.42 -10.90 -23.36
C ILE A 121 13.91 -11.12 -23.57
N ILE A 122 13.53 -12.03 -24.47
CA ILE A 122 12.12 -12.36 -24.76
C ILE A 122 11.44 -12.88 -23.50
N GLY A 123 12.11 -13.73 -22.71
CA GLY A 123 11.56 -14.27 -21.47
C GLY A 123 11.16 -13.17 -20.49
N LYS A 124 11.97 -12.11 -20.36
CA LYS A 124 11.61 -10.97 -19.49
C LYS A 124 10.32 -10.29 -19.93
N GLU A 125 10.17 -10.05 -21.23
CA GLU A 125 8.99 -9.38 -21.80
C GLU A 125 7.75 -10.27 -21.71
N VAL A 126 7.89 -11.55 -22.08
CA VAL A 126 6.80 -12.54 -22.03
C VAL A 126 6.27 -12.73 -20.61
N TRP A 127 7.13 -12.63 -19.60
CA TRP A 127 6.69 -12.74 -18.21
C TRP A 127 5.66 -11.66 -17.84
N GLU A 128 5.83 -10.42 -18.29
CA GLU A 128 4.88 -9.34 -17.99
C GLU A 128 3.50 -9.61 -18.58
N ASP A 129 3.45 -10.18 -19.79
CA ASP A 129 2.20 -10.58 -20.45
C ASP A 129 1.53 -11.75 -19.72
N ILE A 130 2.32 -12.75 -19.29
CA ILE A 130 1.83 -13.86 -18.48
C ILE A 130 1.27 -13.34 -17.16
N GLU A 131 1.97 -12.43 -16.49
CA GLU A 131 1.53 -11.84 -15.23
C GLU A 131 0.19 -11.11 -15.41
N ARG A 132 0.07 -10.27 -16.43
CA ARG A 132 -1.21 -9.60 -16.77
C ARG A 132 -2.32 -10.60 -17.07
N MET A 133 -2.03 -11.67 -17.80
CA MET A 133 -2.99 -12.73 -18.08
C MET A 133 -3.45 -13.44 -16.80
N LEU A 134 -2.52 -13.77 -15.89
CA LEU A 134 -2.82 -14.42 -14.62
C LEU A 134 -3.68 -13.52 -13.72
N VAL A 135 -3.33 -12.24 -13.60
CA VAL A 135 -4.10 -11.25 -12.83
C VAL A 135 -5.52 -11.14 -13.37
N ASN A 136 -5.67 -10.99 -14.69
CA ASN A 136 -6.99 -10.83 -15.32
C ASN A 136 -7.85 -12.10 -15.21
N SER A 137 -7.25 -13.27 -15.45
CA SER A 137 -7.95 -14.56 -15.44
C SER A 137 -8.42 -14.93 -14.03
N THR A 138 -7.62 -14.61 -13.01
CA THR A 138 -7.93 -14.98 -11.62
C THR A 138 -8.67 -13.88 -10.84
N LYS A 139 -9.02 -12.75 -11.48
CA LYS A 139 -9.65 -11.60 -10.81
C LYS A 139 -10.96 -11.95 -10.09
N ARG A 140 -11.75 -12.88 -10.62
CA ARG A 140 -13.03 -13.29 -10.01
C ARG A 140 -12.94 -14.56 -9.16
N TRP A 141 -11.76 -15.17 -9.10
CA TRP A 141 -11.57 -16.43 -8.41
C TRP A 141 -11.31 -16.20 -6.92
N LYS A 142 -11.59 -17.23 -6.12
CA LYS A 142 -11.29 -17.23 -4.68
C LYS A 142 -9.78 -17.26 -4.41
N ILE A 143 -9.00 -17.77 -5.36
CA ILE A 143 -7.53 -17.70 -5.39
C ILE A 143 -7.17 -16.73 -6.51
N ARG A 144 -6.47 -15.65 -6.16
CA ARG A 144 -6.14 -14.57 -7.08
C ARG A 144 -4.62 -14.39 -7.17
N TYR A 145 -4.11 -14.26 -8.39
CA TYR A 145 -2.77 -13.74 -8.64
C TYR A 145 -2.82 -12.20 -8.58
N GLN A 146 -1.95 -11.60 -7.79
CA GLN A 146 -1.94 -10.17 -7.54
C GLN A 146 -0.74 -9.50 -8.19
N GLU A 147 -0.92 -8.27 -8.64
CA GLU A 147 0.16 -7.37 -9.04
C GLU A 147 1.09 -7.03 -7.87
N PRO A 148 2.29 -6.50 -8.16
CA PRO A 148 3.12 -5.84 -7.17
C PRO A 148 2.34 -4.84 -6.32
N TYR A 149 2.42 -5.01 -4.99
CA TYR A 149 1.56 -4.26 -4.07
C TYR A 149 2.14 -2.92 -3.62
N TYR A 150 3.47 -2.84 -3.55
CA TYR A 150 4.23 -1.65 -3.16
C TYR A 150 5.32 -1.37 -4.20
N SER A 151 5.55 -0.09 -4.48
CA SER A 151 6.56 0.36 -5.42
C SER A 151 7.87 0.76 -4.74
N TYR A 152 7.81 1.14 -3.45
CA TYR A 152 8.95 1.70 -2.73
C TYR A 152 9.18 1.02 -1.38
N GLN A 153 10.44 0.95 -0.95
CA GLN A 153 10.88 0.41 0.34
C GLN A 153 11.84 1.38 1.04
N LEU A 154 11.71 1.51 2.36
CA LEU A 154 12.54 2.36 3.19
C LEU A 154 13.97 1.78 3.31
N GLU A 155 14.99 2.61 3.08
CA GLU A 155 16.37 2.29 3.45
C GLU A 155 16.59 2.54 4.95
N LYS A 156 16.52 1.48 5.76
CA LYS A 156 16.75 1.58 7.20
C LYS A 156 18.21 1.98 7.52
N HIS A 157 18.41 2.71 8.61
CA HIS A 157 19.72 3.06 9.19
C HIS A 157 20.61 3.98 8.34
N THR A 158 20.00 4.86 7.55
CA THR A 158 20.73 5.95 6.88
C THR A 158 20.70 7.21 7.73
N THR A 159 21.70 8.07 7.59
CA THR A 159 21.73 9.39 8.23
C THR A 159 20.45 10.17 7.98
N LEU A 160 19.95 10.16 6.75
CA LEU A 160 18.72 10.84 6.33
C LEU A 160 17.49 10.30 7.06
N THR A 161 17.35 8.97 7.22
CA THR A 161 16.27 8.40 8.03
C THR A 161 16.31 8.84 9.50
N HIS A 162 17.50 8.90 10.11
CA HIS A 162 17.65 9.35 11.51
C HIS A 162 17.28 10.83 11.69
N TYR A 163 17.72 11.69 10.77
CA TYR A 163 17.34 13.11 10.80
C TYR A 163 15.83 13.29 10.66
N SER A 164 15.17 12.51 9.80
CA SER A 164 13.72 12.59 9.65
C SER A 164 12.96 12.12 10.88
N TYR A 165 13.39 11.05 11.54
CA TYR A 165 12.80 10.65 12.81
C TYR A 165 12.85 11.79 13.83
N LEU A 166 14.02 12.40 14.01
CA LEU A 166 14.21 13.50 14.97
C LEU A 166 13.41 14.76 14.58
N ALA A 167 13.46 15.18 13.31
CA ALA A 167 12.75 16.38 12.85
C ALA A 167 11.24 16.27 13.07
N LYS A 168 10.67 15.09 12.82
CA LYS A 168 9.25 14.83 13.02
C LYS A 168 8.85 14.75 14.48
N GLU A 169 9.65 14.09 15.31
CA GLU A 169 9.44 14.09 16.75
C GLU A 169 9.39 15.53 17.30
N ARG A 170 10.27 16.42 16.80
CA ARG A 170 10.28 17.83 17.18
C ARG A 170 9.08 18.63 16.66
N ARG A 171 8.57 18.31 15.46
CA ARG A 171 7.45 19.04 14.82
C ARG A 171 6.10 18.68 15.42
N TYR A 172 5.85 17.39 15.62
CA TYR A 172 4.54 16.88 16.05
C TYR A 172 4.48 16.56 17.54
N GLY A 173 5.60 16.59 18.25
CA GLY A 173 5.65 16.28 19.69
C GLY A 173 5.35 14.80 20.01
N SER A 174 5.24 13.95 18.99
CA SER A 174 5.00 12.52 19.10
C SER A 174 6.05 11.76 18.28
N PRO A 175 6.47 10.57 18.71
CA PRO A 175 7.29 9.72 17.85
C PRO A 175 6.52 9.36 16.56
N HIS A 176 7.24 9.17 15.47
CA HIS A 176 6.64 9.08 14.14
C HIS A 176 6.92 7.72 13.48
N LEU A 177 5.97 7.24 12.67
CA LEU A 177 6.08 5.94 12.02
C LEU A 177 6.48 6.10 10.56
N LEU A 178 7.67 5.60 10.22
CA LEU A 178 8.04 5.42 8.82
C LEU A 178 7.55 4.04 8.36
N PRO A 179 6.68 3.95 7.34
CA PRO A 179 6.31 2.70 6.75
C PRO A 179 7.54 2.08 6.08
N GLU A 180 7.74 0.79 6.31
CA GLU A 180 8.77 0.00 5.66
C GLU A 180 8.57 -0.04 4.14
N LYS A 181 7.31 -0.07 3.69
CA LYS A 181 6.96 -0.05 2.26
C LYS A 181 5.84 0.92 2.00
N ILE A 182 5.92 1.59 0.85
CA ILE A 182 4.95 2.60 0.46
C ILE A 182 4.63 2.54 -1.03
N ASP A 183 3.42 2.96 -1.37
CA ASP A 183 2.93 3.13 -2.73
C ASP A 183 2.03 4.35 -2.80
N PHE A 184 2.16 5.12 -3.89
CA PHE A 184 1.38 6.32 -4.15
C PHE A 184 0.66 6.15 -5.47
N ILE A 185 -0.66 6.33 -5.45
CA ILE A 185 -1.51 6.19 -6.63
C ILE A 185 -2.33 7.46 -6.74
N GLN A 186 -1.96 8.31 -7.68
CA GLN A 186 -2.74 9.47 -8.07
C GLN A 186 -3.64 9.07 -9.25
N GLN A 187 -4.94 9.30 -9.09
CA GLN A 187 -5.93 9.22 -10.16
C GLN A 187 -6.46 10.62 -10.44
N SER A 188 -7.21 10.80 -11.53
CA SER A 188 -7.67 12.12 -11.98
C SER A 188 -8.42 12.91 -10.92
N ASN A 189 -9.15 12.25 -10.01
CA ASN A 189 -9.96 12.88 -8.96
C ASN A 189 -9.84 12.19 -7.60
N SER A 190 -8.76 11.44 -7.38
CA SER A 190 -8.49 10.85 -6.07
C SER A 190 -7.01 10.60 -5.85
N GLN A 191 -6.64 10.54 -4.58
CA GLN A 191 -5.33 10.06 -4.19
C GLN A 191 -5.47 8.86 -3.27
N THR A 192 -4.57 7.90 -3.45
CA THR A 192 -4.41 6.76 -2.57
C THR A 192 -2.95 6.63 -2.15
N VAL A 193 -2.72 6.41 -0.87
CA VAL A 193 -1.43 5.96 -0.35
C VAL A 193 -1.60 4.61 0.34
N ARG A 194 -0.65 3.72 0.12
CA ARG A 194 -0.58 2.42 0.80
C ARG A 194 0.69 2.38 1.62
N MET A 195 0.57 2.07 2.90
CA MET A 195 1.69 2.06 3.83
C MET A 195 1.73 0.70 4.53
N CYS A 196 2.91 0.11 4.63
CA CYS A 196 3.14 -1.10 5.43
C CYS A 196 4.11 -0.77 6.56
N PHE A 197 3.70 -1.05 7.80
CA PHE A 197 4.50 -0.86 9.00
C PHE A 197 4.97 -2.22 9.53
N ASP A 198 6.25 -2.33 9.88
CA ASP A 198 6.76 -3.45 10.67
C ASP A 198 6.42 -3.18 12.14
N LEU A 199 5.64 -4.07 12.75
CA LEU A 199 5.14 -3.85 14.11
C LEU A 199 6.22 -4.02 15.18
N LYS A 200 7.36 -4.62 14.85
CA LYS A 200 8.52 -4.66 15.76
C LYS A 200 9.08 -3.27 15.99
N ASP A 201 9.07 -2.43 14.96
CA ASP A 201 9.49 -1.03 15.04
C ASP A 201 8.49 -0.17 15.84
N LEU A 202 7.28 -0.69 16.11
CA LEU A 202 6.21 -0.01 16.83
C LEU A 202 6.08 -0.41 18.31
N SER A 203 6.84 -1.41 18.75
CA SER A 203 6.64 -2.09 20.04
C SER A 203 6.87 -1.22 21.30
N SER A 204 7.53 -0.07 21.16
CA SER A 204 7.83 0.85 22.27
C SER A 204 6.90 2.07 22.34
N PHE A 205 5.82 2.09 21.56
CA PHE A 205 4.99 3.29 21.41
C PHE A 205 3.69 3.19 22.22
N GLU A 206 3.41 4.19 23.07
CA GLU A 206 2.24 4.19 23.96
C GLU A 206 1.18 5.27 23.61
N GLY A 207 1.37 6.07 22.56
CA GLY A 207 0.47 7.17 22.17
C GLY A 207 -0.26 6.97 20.84
N PRO A 208 -0.90 8.04 20.31
CA PRO A 208 -1.27 8.15 18.92
C PRO A 208 -0.06 8.52 18.07
N ALA A 209 0.08 7.92 16.89
CA ALA A 209 1.15 8.22 15.97
C ALA A 209 0.61 8.93 14.72
N HIS A 210 1.23 10.05 14.36
CA HIS A 210 0.95 10.69 13.08
C HIS A 210 1.35 9.76 11.91
N VAL A 211 0.41 9.55 10.99
CA VAL A 211 0.58 8.69 9.82
C VAL A 211 0.85 9.55 8.58
N LEU A 212 -0.03 10.52 8.32
CA LEU A 212 0.10 11.44 7.19
C LEU A 212 -0.72 12.70 7.38
N SER A 213 -0.40 13.72 6.59
CA SER A 213 -1.24 14.91 6.41
C SER A 213 -1.78 14.94 4.99
N ILE A 214 -3.04 15.34 4.83
CA ILE A 214 -3.73 15.54 3.56
C ILE A 214 -3.86 17.04 3.37
N GLY A 215 -3.02 17.61 2.51
CA GLY A 215 -3.11 19.01 2.11
C GLY A 215 -4.11 19.16 0.96
N ILE A 216 -4.88 20.23 1.00
CA ILE A 216 -5.78 20.67 -0.07
C ILE A 216 -5.33 22.07 -0.49
N ASP A 217 -5.36 22.37 -1.78
CA ASP A 217 -5.10 23.71 -2.26
C ASP A 217 -6.06 24.71 -1.60
N ALA A 218 -5.51 25.76 -0.98
CA ALA A 218 -6.28 26.65 -0.10
C ALA A 218 -7.50 27.30 -0.78
N HIS A 219 -7.41 27.58 -2.08
CA HIS A 219 -8.50 28.17 -2.87
C HIS A 219 -9.68 27.20 -3.12
N LEU A 220 -9.46 25.88 -2.97
CA LEU A 220 -10.47 24.83 -3.17
C LEU A 220 -11.04 24.30 -1.85
N LEU A 221 -10.53 24.74 -0.70
CA LEU A 221 -10.98 24.25 0.61
C LEU A 221 -12.49 24.47 0.81
N LYS A 222 -13.01 25.65 0.45
CA LYS A 222 -14.43 25.96 0.59
C LYS A 222 -15.31 25.05 -0.26
N GLU A 223 -14.85 24.74 -1.47
CA GLU A 223 -15.53 23.85 -2.42
C GLU A 223 -15.58 22.43 -1.86
N LEU A 224 -14.44 21.94 -1.32
CA LEU A 224 -14.35 20.64 -0.66
C LEU A 224 -15.32 20.53 0.53
N GLU A 225 -15.37 21.54 1.38
CA GLU A 225 -16.25 21.55 2.56
C GLU A 225 -17.73 21.63 2.21
N THR A 226 -18.06 22.26 1.09
CA THR A 226 -19.44 22.40 0.62
C THR A 226 -19.94 21.11 -0.03
N GLU A 227 -19.16 20.54 -0.95
CA GLU A 227 -19.54 19.33 -1.69
C GLU A 227 -19.31 18.04 -0.89
N GLY A 228 -18.30 18.07 -0.01
CA GLY A 228 -17.85 16.94 0.79
C GLY A 228 -16.87 16.03 0.06
N PHE A 229 -16.48 14.96 0.75
CA PHE A 229 -15.51 13.98 0.26
C PHE A 229 -15.82 12.58 0.78
N LEU A 230 -15.20 11.59 0.15
CA LEU A 230 -15.07 10.24 0.66
C LEU A 230 -13.64 10.02 1.16
N PHE A 231 -13.52 9.64 2.43
CA PHE A 231 -12.26 9.22 3.05
C PHE A 231 -12.33 7.72 3.35
N GLY A 232 -11.57 6.92 2.63
CA GLY A 232 -11.53 5.47 2.77
C GLY A 232 -10.30 4.99 3.52
N VAL A 233 -10.49 4.04 4.44
CA VAL A 233 -9.42 3.38 5.18
C VAL A 233 -9.50 1.87 4.96
N LYS A 234 -8.35 1.27 4.63
CA LYS A 234 -8.13 -0.17 4.78
C LYS A 234 -7.05 -0.42 5.82
N LEU A 235 -7.35 -1.27 6.80
CA LEU A 235 -6.34 -1.83 7.70
C LEU A 235 -6.15 -3.32 7.40
N SER A 236 -4.91 -3.80 7.30
CA SER A 236 -4.60 -5.23 7.18
C SER A 236 -3.64 -5.68 8.27
N PHE A 237 -4.14 -6.51 9.18
CA PHE A 237 -3.35 -7.12 10.24
C PHE A 237 -2.74 -8.41 9.71
N ASN A 238 -1.42 -8.42 9.56
CA ASN A 238 -0.71 -9.49 8.88
C ASN A 238 0.12 -10.30 9.88
N ARG A 239 -0.07 -11.62 9.85
CA ARG A 239 0.72 -12.56 10.65
C ARG A 239 1.37 -13.60 9.74
N ARG A 240 2.69 -13.66 9.78
CA ARG A 240 3.52 -14.61 9.04
C ARG A 240 3.45 -15.98 9.73
N PHE A 241 3.28 -17.01 8.93
CA PHE A 241 3.31 -18.39 9.35
C PHE A 241 3.97 -19.22 8.26
N LEU A 242 5.24 -19.58 8.46
CA LEU A 242 6.09 -20.21 7.45
C LEU A 242 6.10 -19.39 6.15
N TRP A 243 5.74 -20.01 5.03
CA TRP A 243 5.71 -19.41 3.69
C TRP A 243 4.44 -18.60 3.40
N PHE A 244 3.54 -18.50 4.37
CA PHE A 244 2.22 -17.87 4.21
C PHE A 244 2.06 -16.66 5.12
N VAL A 245 1.27 -15.68 4.67
CA VAL A 245 0.83 -14.56 5.49
C VAL A 245 -0.68 -14.65 5.66
N ARG A 246 -1.13 -14.78 6.90
CA ARG A 246 -2.56 -14.67 7.24
C ARG A 246 -2.87 -13.20 7.45
N CYS A 247 -3.87 -12.70 6.73
CA CYS A 247 -4.26 -11.29 6.79
C CYS A 247 -5.70 -11.19 7.27
N PHE A 248 -5.95 -10.27 8.20
CA PHE A 248 -7.29 -9.81 8.53
C PHE A 248 -7.45 -8.37 8.06
N GLU A 249 -8.26 -8.18 7.04
CA GLU A 249 -8.47 -6.89 6.40
C GLU A 249 -9.78 -6.27 6.88
N LEU A 250 -9.76 -4.98 7.16
CA LEU A 250 -10.92 -4.17 7.51
C LEU A 250 -11.00 -2.97 6.57
N PHE A 251 -12.22 -2.61 6.21
CA PHE A 251 -12.51 -1.53 5.29
C PHE A 251 -13.65 -0.69 5.88
N GLN A 252 -13.40 0.61 6.02
CA GLN A 252 -14.41 1.59 6.40
C GLN A 252 -14.15 2.87 5.62
N SER A 253 -15.17 3.69 5.47
CA SER A 253 -15.07 5.01 4.86
C SER A 253 -15.95 6.01 5.59
N ILE A 254 -15.59 7.27 5.48
CA ILE A 254 -16.46 8.40 5.76
C ILE A 254 -16.96 8.88 4.39
N ASP A 255 -18.27 8.96 4.22
CA ASP A 255 -18.94 9.52 3.05
C ASP A 255 -19.64 10.81 3.50
N LYS A 256 -19.07 11.97 3.14
CA LYS A 256 -19.35 13.28 3.72
C LYS A 256 -19.17 13.25 5.24
N ASP A 257 -20.25 12.98 5.98
CA ASP A 257 -20.28 12.90 7.44
C ASP A 257 -20.73 11.52 7.95
N SER A 258 -21.17 10.62 7.06
CA SER A 258 -21.63 9.28 7.44
C SER A 258 -20.47 8.28 7.45
N LYS A 259 -20.35 7.50 8.52
CA LYS A 259 -19.42 6.37 8.57
C LYS A 259 -20.09 5.12 8.05
N GLY A 260 -19.42 4.38 7.19
CA GLY A 260 -19.92 3.13 6.66
C GLY A 260 -18.88 2.38 5.85
N CYS A 261 -19.31 1.37 5.10
CA CYS A 261 -18.40 0.63 4.24
C CYS A 261 -19.07 0.17 2.96
N LEU A 262 -18.29 0.12 1.88
CA LEU A 262 -18.69 -0.55 0.66
C LEU A 262 -18.49 -2.06 0.83
N GLY A 263 -19.57 -2.82 0.63
CA GLY A 263 -19.50 -4.27 0.51
C GLY A 263 -18.84 -4.69 -0.80
N GLU A 264 -18.75 -6.00 -1.04
CA GLU A 264 -18.12 -6.51 -2.27
C GLU A 264 -18.89 -6.17 -3.55
N GLU A 265 -20.22 -6.01 -3.45
CA GLU A 265 -21.08 -5.57 -4.55
C GLU A 265 -21.05 -4.04 -4.78
N GLY A 266 -20.26 -3.30 -3.98
CA GLY A 266 -20.22 -1.83 -4.04
C GLY A 266 -21.44 -1.15 -3.40
N LYS A 267 -22.27 -1.90 -2.66
CA LYS A 267 -23.37 -1.32 -1.87
C LYS A 267 -22.84 -0.71 -0.59
N TRP A 268 -23.29 0.50 -0.28
CA TRP A 268 -23.00 1.19 0.97
C TRP A 268 -23.74 0.52 2.14
N ASN A 269 -23.06 0.39 3.28
CA ASN A 269 -23.61 -0.12 4.53
C ASN A 269 -23.26 0.87 5.65
N ASP A 270 -24.29 1.54 6.18
CA ASP A 270 -24.14 2.54 7.23
C ASP A 270 -23.68 1.94 8.56
N GLY A 271 -22.82 2.69 9.27
CA GLY A 271 -22.35 2.35 10.60
C GLY A 271 -21.61 1.02 10.67
N ALA A 272 -20.98 0.59 9.58
CA ALA A 272 -20.42 -0.74 9.46
C ALA A 272 -18.96 -0.75 9.00
N VAL A 273 -18.30 -1.89 9.25
CA VAL A 273 -16.95 -2.20 8.77
C VAL A 273 -17.02 -3.49 7.96
N PHE A 274 -16.55 -3.45 6.72
CA PHE A 274 -16.42 -4.64 5.90
C PHE A 274 -15.11 -5.35 6.24
N TYR A 275 -15.11 -6.68 6.35
CA TYR A 275 -13.91 -7.45 6.66
C TYR A 275 -13.64 -8.56 5.66
N ARG A 276 -12.35 -8.94 5.54
CA ARG A 276 -11.89 -10.13 4.82
C ARG A 276 -10.83 -10.86 5.62
N LYS A 277 -10.84 -12.19 5.54
CA LYS A 277 -9.74 -13.05 6.00
C LYS A 277 -9.08 -13.66 4.78
N THR A 278 -7.79 -13.42 4.62
CA THR A 278 -7.04 -13.90 3.46
C THR A 278 -5.76 -14.62 3.86
N ILE A 279 -5.24 -15.43 2.94
CA ILE A 279 -3.93 -16.08 3.07
C ILE A 279 -3.14 -15.71 1.81
N ILE A 280 -1.92 -15.20 1.98
CA ILE A 280 -1.04 -14.79 0.89
C ILE A 280 0.19 -15.71 0.87
N ALA A 281 0.58 -16.17 -0.31
CA ALA A 281 1.84 -16.87 -0.58
C ALA A 281 2.47 -16.24 -1.83
N GLY A 282 3.53 -15.45 -1.65
CA GLY A 282 4.11 -14.66 -2.74
C GLY A 282 3.06 -13.75 -3.39
N ARG A 283 2.79 -13.95 -4.68
CA ARG A 283 1.79 -13.21 -5.47
C ARG A 283 0.39 -13.79 -5.43
N VAL A 284 0.20 -14.95 -4.79
CA VAL A 284 -1.09 -15.65 -4.76
C VAL A 284 -1.82 -15.34 -3.46
N LYS A 285 -3.06 -14.86 -3.56
CA LYS A 285 -3.94 -14.53 -2.44
C LYS A 285 -5.21 -15.34 -2.48
N TYR A 286 -5.46 -16.07 -1.39
CA TYR A 286 -6.69 -16.83 -1.17
C TYR A 286 -7.65 -16.07 -0.24
N TYR A 287 -8.87 -15.84 -0.71
CA TYR A 287 -9.94 -15.18 0.03
C TYR A 287 -10.76 -16.21 0.81
N LYS A 288 -10.48 -16.38 2.10
CA LYS A 288 -11.11 -17.43 2.91
C LYS A 288 -12.55 -17.09 3.28
N GLU A 289 -12.76 -15.90 3.83
CA GLU A 289 -14.01 -15.47 4.47
C GLU A 289 -14.13 -13.95 4.35
N LYS A 290 -15.37 -13.44 4.35
CA LYS A 290 -15.69 -12.02 4.30
C LYS A 290 -17.04 -11.78 4.98
N GLY A 291 -17.30 -10.53 5.36
CA GLY A 291 -18.60 -10.15 5.90
C GLY A 291 -18.62 -8.69 6.34
N ILE A 292 -19.69 -8.32 7.04
CA ILE A 292 -19.93 -6.98 7.54
C ILE A 292 -20.04 -7.04 9.07
N LEU A 293 -19.36 -6.12 9.75
CA LEU A 293 -19.47 -5.89 11.18
C LEU A 293 -20.29 -4.62 11.39
N SER A 294 -21.56 -4.79 11.76
CA SER A 294 -22.46 -3.68 12.06
C SER A 294 -22.10 -3.00 13.39
N GLN A 295 -22.35 -1.70 13.48
CA GLN A 295 -22.14 -0.88 14.69
C GLN A 295 -20.69 -0.94 15.20
N LYS A 296 -19.73 -1.04 14.27
CA LYS A 296 -18.29 -0.95 14.54
C LYS A 296 -17.70 0.24 13.80
N SER A 297 -16.65 0.80 14.39
CA SER A 297 -15.93 1.94 13.85
C SER A 297 -14.43 1.71 14.00
N ILE A 298 -13.69 1.83 12.90
CA ILE A 298 -12.23 1.91 12.88
C ILE A 298 -11.74 3.32 12.58
N ILE A 299 -12.63 4.22 12.14
CA ILE A 299 -12.31 5.62 11.84
C ILE A 299 -12.99 6.55 12.86
N GLU A 300 -12.24 7.44 13.48
CA GLU A 300 -12.73 8.62 14.17
C GLU A 300 -12.62 9.85 13.28
N TRP A 301 -13.68 10.65 13.24
CA TRP A 301 -13.75 11.87 12.44
C TRP A 301 -14.14 13.01 13.36
N SER A 302 -13.31 14.05 13.39
CA SER A 302 -13.57 15.27 14.15
C SER A 302 -13.38 16.49 13.25
N GLN A 303 -14.49 17.17 12.98
CA GLN A 303 -14.49 18.55 12.54
C GLN A 303 -14.41 19.39 13.82
N ASN A 304 -13.25 19.99 14.09
CA ASN A 304 -13.14 20.94 15.19
C ASN A 304 -14.13 22.11 15.00
#